data_AF-A0A530LAY8-F1
#
_entry.id   AF-A0A530LAY8-F1
#
_cell.length_a   1.000
_cell.length_b   1.000
_cell.length_c   1.000
_cell.angle_alpha   90.00
_cell.angle_beta   90.00
_cell.angle_gamma   90.00
#
_symmetry.space_group_name_H-M   'P 1'
#
loop_
_entity.id
_entity.type
_entity.pdbx_description
1 polymer ?
#
loop_
_entity_poly.entity_id
_entity_poly.type
_entity_poly.pdbx_seq_one_letter_code
_entity_poly.pdbx_strand_id
1 'polypeptide(L)'
;LLESAAGEDGRLAAWSGPTDIFITPGYRFKTADMLMTNFHLPRSTLFMLVSAFCGLQTMRAAYAHAIENRYRFYSYGDASLLFRKDTDGR
;
A
#
# COMPACT_ATOMS: atom_id res chain seq x y z
N LEU A 1 -11.42 0.14 -2.34
CA LEU A 1 -12.58 -0.52 -2.99
C LEU A 1 -12.28 -1.96 -3.33
N LEU A 2 -11.18 -2.27 -4.04
CA LEU A 2 -10.81 -3.66 -4.35
C LEU A 2 -10.81 -4.57 -3.11
N GLU A 3 -10.06 -4.19 -2.08
CA GLU A 3 -9.97 -4.96 -0.83
C GLU A 3 -11.29 -5.03 -0.04
N SER A 4 -12.18 -4.04 -0.24
CA SER A 4 -13.52 -4.00 0.37
C SER A 4 -14.52 -4.87 -0.40
N ALA A 5 -14.37 -4.97 -1.72
CA ALA A 5 -15.23 -5.72 -2.63
C ALA A 5 -14.82 -7.19 -2.77
N ALA A 6 -13.58 -7.52 -2.42
CA ALA A 6 -13.05 -8.88 -2.51
C ALA A 6 -13.62 -9.80 -1.43
N GLY A 7 -14.11 -10.96 -1.86
CA GLY A 7 -14.44 -12.08 -0.99
C GLY A 7 -13.19 -12.64 -0.28
N GLU A 8 -13.39 -13.50 0.70
CA GLU A 8 -12.28 -14.16 1.42
C GLU A 8 -11.44 -15.08 0.50
N ASP A 9 -12.02 -15.54 -0.60
CA ASP A 9 -11.36 -16.32 -1.64
C ASP A 9 -10.54 -15.46 -2.63
N GLY A 10 -10.45 -14.15 -2.40
CA GLY A 10 -9.74 -13.20 -3.26
C GLY A 10 -10.49 -12.89 -4.56
N ARG A 11 -11.73 -13.36 -4.74
CA ARG A 11 -12.51 -13.06 -5.95
C ARG A 11 -13.25 -11.74 -5.81
N LEU A 12 -13.20 -10.96 -6.88
CA LEU A 12 -13.97 -9.72 -7.01
C LEU A 12 -15.35 -10.02 -7.62
N ALA A 13 -16.39 -9.45 -7.03
CA ALA A 13 -17.72 -9.40 -7.60
C ALA A 13 -18.12 -7.95 -7.88
N ALA A 14 -19.18 -7.76 -8.68
CA ALA A 14 -19.78 -6.43 -8.85
C ALA A 14 -20.20 -5.89 -7.47
N TRP A 15 -19.73 -4.69 -7.13
CA TRP A 15 -19.93 -4.10 -5.82
C TRP A 15 -20.13 -2.58 -5.93
N SER A 16 -21.00 -2.03 -5.10
CA SER A 16 -21.24 -0.59 -4.99
C SER A 16 -21.59 -0.23 -3.54
N GLY A 17 -20.94 0.80 -3.02
CA GLY A 17 -21.15 1.29 -1.65
C GLY A 17 -20.00 2.19 -1.18
N PRO A 18 -20.13 2.80 0.01
CA PRO A 18 -19.00 3.42 0.69
C PRO A 18 -18.05 2.35 1.26
N THR A 19 -16.81 2.75 1.54
CA THR A 19 -15.83 1.89 2.20
C THR A 19 -15.30 2.56 3.46
N ASP A 20 -15.43 1.88 4.59
CA ASP A 20 -14.87 2.31 5.88
C ASP A 20 -13.62 1.49 6.26
N ILE A 21 -13.04 0.77 5.29
CA ILE A 21 -11.87 -0.06 5.51
C ILE A 21 -10.68 0.77 6.00
N PHE A 22 -10.07 0.32 7.10
CA PHE A 22 -8.84 0.89 7.64
C PHE A 22 -7.74 -0.16 7.62
N ILE A 23 -6.77 0.03 6.72
CA ILE A 23 -5.68 -0.93 6.49
C ILE A 23 -4.48 -0.53 7.33
N THR A 24 -4.07 -1.42 8.22
CA THR A 24 -2.94 -1.25 9.13
C THR A 24 -1.95 -2.41 8.99
N PRO A 25 -0.70 -2.27 9.46
CA PRO A 25 0.26 -3.37 9.43
C PRO A 25 -0.30 -4.65 10.06
N GLY A 26 -0.20 -5.77 9.33
CA GLY A 26 -0.83 -7.05 9.69
C GLY A 26 -2.09 -7.39 8.87
N TYR A 27 -2.63 -6.43 8.11
CA TYR A 27 -3.71 -6.71 7.17
C TYR A 27 -3.29 -7.67 6.06
N ARG A 28 -4.07 -8.72 5.81
CA ARG A 28 -3.88 -9.65 4.70
C ARG A 28 -4.62 -9.13 3.46
N PHE A 29 -3.86 -8.64 2.49
CA PHE A 29 -4.42 -8.18 1.22
C PHE A 29 -4.96 -9.37 0.42
N LYS A 30 -6.19 -9.23 -0.07
CA LYS A 30 -6.94 -10.26 -0.78
C LYS A 30 -6.69 -10.24 -2.27
N THR A 31 -6.52 -9.05 -2.86
CA THR A 31 -6.53 -8.88 -4.33
C THR A 31 -5.36 -8.10 -4.88
N ALA A 32 -4.90 -7.05 -4.22
CA ALA A 32 -3.84 -6.22 -4.76
C ALA A 32 -2.49 -6.93 -4.65
N ASP A 33 -1.86 -7.20 -5.81
CA ASP A 33 -0.49 -7.74 -5.89
C ASP A 33 0.56 -6.63 -5.98
N MET A 34 0.18 -5.50 -6.59
CA MET A 34 1.02 -4.32 -6.75
C MET A 34 0.26 -3.04 -6.39
N LEU A 35 0.99 -2.03 -5.92
CA LEU A 35 0.45 -0.72 -5.56
C LEU A 35 1.34 0.38 -6.15
N MET A 36 0.76 1.20 -7.03
CA MET A 36 1.39 2.45 -7.48
C MET A 36 0.80 3.62 -6.70
N THR A 37 1.63 4.40 -6.01
CA THR A 37 1.17 5.51 -5.17
C THR A 37 2.28 6.53 -4.92
N ASN A 38 1.93 7.76 -4.53
CA ASN A 38 2.89 8.80 -4.16
C ASN A 38 3.70 8.43 -2.91
N PHE A 39 4.74 9.23 -2.63
CA PHE A 39 5.39 9.23 -1.32
C PHE A 39 4.57 10.06 -0.31
N HIS A 40 4.28 9.42 0.83
CA HIS A 40 3.42 9.92 1.90
C HIS A 40 4.23 10.44 3.09
N LEU A 41 3.62 11.25 3.94
CA LEU A 41 4.32 11.71 5.14
C LEU A 41 4.49 10.58 6.18
N PRO A 42 5.61 10.54 6.92
CA PRO A 42 5.75 9.67 8.08
C PRO A 42 4.59 9.89 9.07
N ARG A 43 4.07 8.80 9.64
CA ARG A 43 2.93 8.77 10.58
C ARG A 43 1.56 9.15 9.99
N SER A 44 1.41 9.17 8.66
CA SER A 44 0.09 9.27 8.00
C SER A 44 -0.59 7.91 7.89
N THR A 45 -1.91 7.89 7.75
CA THR A 45 -2.70 6.67 7.48
C THR A 45 -2.31 6.02 6.15
N LEU A 46 -1.96 6.82 5.14
CA LEU A 46 -1.43 6.31 3.87
C LEU A 46 -0.04 5.68 4.03
N PHE A 47 0.80 6.24 4.91
CA PHE A 47 2.07 5.59 5.27
C PHE A 47 1.84 4.24 5.97
N MET A 48 0.80 4.13 6.81
CA MET A 48 0.41 2.84 7.41
C MET A 48 -0.05 1.84 6.36
N LEU A 49 -0.84 2.26 5.36
CA LEU A 49 -1.30 1.40 4.26
C LEU A 49 -0.13 0.85 3.46
N VAL A 50 0.80 1.69 3.01
CA VAL A 50 1.95 1.22 2.22
C VAL A 50 2.88 0.34 3.06
N SER A 51 3.00 0.62 4.36
CA SER A 51 3.76 -0.23 5.30
C SER A 51 3.09 -1.58 5.54
N ALA A 52 1.76 -1.64 5.55
CA ALA A 52 1.01 -2.89 5.60
C ALA A 52 1.20 -3.70 4.30
N PHE A 53 1.29 -3.01 3.17
CA PHE A 53 1.37 -3.62 1.84
C PHE A 53 2.72 -4.28 1.55
N CYS A 54 3.83 -3.54 1.65
CA CYS A 54 5.16 -4.05 1.29
C CYS A 54 6.13 -4.18 2.47
N GLY A 55 5.67 -3.88 3.69
CA GLY A 55 6.45 -3.98 4.92
C GLY A 55 7.24 -2.71 5.27
N LEU A 56 7.45 -2.50 6.58
CA LEU A 56 8.11 -1.32 7.12
C LEU A 56 9.57 -1.16 6.65
N GLN A 57 10.32 -2.27 6.53
CA GLN A 57 11.72 -2.22 6.12
C GLN A 57 11.86 -1.78 4.65
N THR A 58 11.03 -2.32 3.77
CA THR A 58 10.95 -1.92 2.36
C THR A 58 10.62 -0.43 2.23
N MET A 59 9.63 0.05 2.99
CA MET A 59 9.28 1.47 2.97
C MET A 59 10.40 2.37 3.50
N ARG A 60 11.11 1.95 4.55
CA ARG A 60 12.27 2.71 5.06
C ARG A 60 13.39 2.81 4.03
N ALA A 61 13.72 1.72 3.36
CA ALA A 61 14.72 1.70 2.30
C ALA A 61 14.31 2.59 1.10
N ALA A 62 13.05 2.49 0.66
CA ALA A 62 12.52 3.30 -0.41
C ALA A 62 12.57 4.81 -0.09
N TYR A 63 12.23 5.20 1.15
CA TYR A 63 12.28 6.60 1.57
C TYR A 63 13.70 7.13 1.69
N ALA A 64 14.63 6.33 2.23
CA ALA A 64 16.04 6.69 2.28
C ALA A 64 16.58 6.97 0.87
N HIS A 65 16.29 6.09 -0.09
CA HIS A 65 16.66 6.27 -1.48
C HIS A 65 16.02 7.53 -2.10
N ALA A 66 14.73 7.75 -1.88
CA ALA A 66 14.01 8.90 -2.41
C ALA A 66 14.55 10.23 -1.86
N ILE A 67 14.90 10.28 -0.58
CA ILE A 67 15.50 11.46 0.07
C ILE A 67 16.90 11.72 -0.50
N GLU A 68 17.75 10.68 -0.58
CA GLU A 68 19.11 10.77 -1.13
C GLU A 68 19.10 11.31 -2.57
N ASN A 69 18.13 10.86 -3.37
CA ASN A 69 17.98 11.23 -4.78
C ASN A 69 17.06 12.43 -5.02
N ARG A 70 16.65 13.15 -3.96
CA ARG A 70 15.84 14.39 -4.03
C ARG A 70 14.52 14.24 -4.80
N TYR A 71 13.83 13.12 -4.60
CA TYR A 71 12.49 12.93 -5.12
C TYR A 71 11.54 13.98 -4.53
N ARG A 72 10.52 14.33 -5.29
CA ARG A 72 9.43 15.21 -4.87
C ARG A 72 8.39 14.37 -4.14
N PHE A 73 7.98 14.81 -2.96
CA PHE A 73 6.97 14.11 -2.14
C PHE A 73 5.58 14.74 -2.34
N TYR A 74 4.55 14.14 -1.72
CA TYR A 74 3.16 14.62 -1.73
C TYR A 74 2.42 14.41 -3.06
N SER A 75 1.22 15.00 -3.15
CA SER A 75 0.21 14.74 -4.18
C SER A 75 0.68 15.00 -5.62
N TYR A 76 1.60 15.95 -5.81
CA TYR A 76 2.17 16.30 -7.13
C TYR A 76 3.64 15.90 -7.26
N GLY A 77 4.13 15.11 -6.31
CA GLY A 77 5.48 14.58 -6.31
C GLY A 77 5.61 13.36 -7.21
N ASP A 78 6.72 12.66 -7.03
CA ASP A 78 7.02 11.42 -7.71
C ASP A 78 6.24 10.25 -7.08
N ALA A 79 6.19 9.14 -7.81
CA ALA A 79 5.47 7.93 -7.42
C ALA A 79 6.42 6.79 -7.03
N SER A 80 5.87 5.84 -6.30
CA SER A 80 6.47 4.56 -5.95
C SER A 80 5.66 3.44 -6.58
N LEU A 81 6.36 2.37 -6.98
CA LEU A 81 5.76 1.10 -7.37
C LEU A 81 6.15 0.06 -6.33
N LEU A 82 5.17 -0.46 -5.62
CA LEU A 82 5.35 -1.38 -4.51
C LEU A 82 4.78 -2.74 -4.88
N PHE A 83 5.46 -3.79 -4.46
CA PHE A 83 4.99 -5.17 -4.55
C PHE A 83 4.52 -5.62 -3.17
N ARG A 84 3.41 -6.37 -3.13
CA ARG A 84 2.90 -6.92 -1.87
C ARG A 84 4.00 -7.77 -1.24
N LYS A 85 4.22 -7.60 0.06
CA LYS A 85 5.07 -8.51 0.82
C LYS A 85 4.32 -9.82 0.96
N ASP A 86 4.84 -10.87 0.35
CA ASP A 86 4.27 -12.20 0.51
C ASP A 86 4.28 -12.59 2.00
N THR A 87 3.08 -12.70 2.57
CA THR A 87 2.89 -13.19 3.95
C THR A 87 2.95 -14.72 4.00
N ASP A 88 2.83 -15.37 2.86
CA ASP A 88 2.94 -16.81 2.68
C ASP A 88 4.20 -17.05 1.83
N GLY A 89 5.32 -17.44 2.43
CA GLY A 89 6.65 -17.48 1.81
C GLY A 89 6.75 -18.28 0.51
N ARG A 90 6.36 -17.66 -0.59
CA ARG A 90 6.44 -18.17 -1.96
C ARG A 90 7.22 -17.19 -2.82
#